data_AF-A0A920KZ04-F1
#
_entry.id   AF-A0A920KZ04-F1
#
_cell.length_a   1.000
_cell.length_b   1.000
_cell.length_c   1.000
_cell.angle_alpha   90.00
_cell.angle_beta   90.00
_cell.angle_gamma   90.00
#
_symmetry.space_group_name_H-M   'P 1'
#
loop_
_entity.id
_entity.type
_entity.pdbx_description
1 polymer ?
#
loop_
_entity_poly.entity_id
_entity_poly.type
_entity_poly.pdbx_seq_one_letter_code
_entity_poly.pdbx_strand_id
1 'polypeptide(L)'
;MKVAPQNQAAYAMALRKLMTAAAEDVDVRSYGNNLAMFGNDRFTNSVYVGAESLTQLEAIQQALFAHPAYAAFSKETADMRESVNTTQVLFVKSYPMHEQ
;
A
#
# COMPACT_ATOMS: atom_id res chain seq x y z
N MET A 1 -4.99 -3.53 7.35
CA MET A 1 -4.00 -3.55 8.46
C MET A 1 -4.54 -2.77 9.63
N LYS A 2 -4.27 -3.18 10.88
CA LYS A 2 -4.63 -2.43 12.09
C LYS A 2 -3.42 -1.66 12.62
N VAL A 3 -3.57 -0.37 12.89
CA VAL A 3 -2.53 0.52 13.45
C VAL A 3 -3.11 1.22 14.67
N ALA A 4 -2.34 1.33 15.75
CA ALA A 4 -2.80 2.08 16.92
C ALA A 4 -2.89 3.59 16.60
N PRO A 5 -3.87 4.34 17.16
CA PRO A 5 -4.04 5.77 16.90
C PRO A 5 -2.77 6.61 16.90
N GLN A 6 -1.95 6.46 17.93
CA GLN A 6 -0.70 7.19 18.12
C GLN A 6 0.36 6.88 17.05
N ASN A 7 0.24 5.72 16.36
CA ASN A 7 1.22 5.26 15.38
C ASN A 7 0.83 5.58 13.94
N GLN A 8 -0.36 6.15 13.69
CA GLN A 8 -0.88 6.36 12.33
C GLN A 8 0.05 7.23 11.48
N ALA A 9 0.49 8.37 12.01
CA ALA A 9 1.38 9.29 11.31
C ALA A 9 2.76 8.66 11.07
N ALA A 10 3.32 7.99 12.09
CA ALA A 10 4.60 7.30 11.99
C ALA A 10 4.57 6.21 10.90
N TYR A 11 3.52 5.38 10.89
CA TYR A 11 3.34 4.36 9.86
C TYR A 11 3.22 4.97 8.46
N ALA A 12 2.43 6.04 8.29
CA ALA A 12 2.27 6.71 7.00
C ALA A 12 3.60 7.31 6.50
N MET A 13 4.42 7.87 7.39
CA MET A 13 5.75 8.36 7.05
C MET A 13 6.70 7.23 6.66
N ALA A 14 6.71 6.12 7.40
CA ALA A 14 7.52 4.95 7.07
C ALA A 14 7.15 4.38 5.69
N LEU A 15 5.86 4.28 5.39
CA LEU A 15 5.38 3.86 4.07
C LEU A 15 5.84 4.83 2.97
N ARG A 16 5.74 6.14 3.20
CA ARG A 16 6.25 7.14 2.25
C ARG A 16 7.75 6.95 2.01
N LYS A 17 8.56 6.75 3.04
CA LYS A 17 10.01 6.50 2.90
C LYS A 17 10.28 5.28 2.02
N LEU A 18 9.58 4.17 2.26
CA LEU A 18 9.67 2.97 1.43
C LEU A 18 9.38 3.30 -0.04
N MET A 19 8.24 3.92 -0.30
CA MET A 19 7.80 4.16 -1.67
C MET A 19 8.67 5.19 -2.40
N THR A 20 9.19 6.20 -1.69
CA THR A 20 10.16 7.14 -2.25
C THR A 20 11.48 6.46 -2.62
N ALA A 21 12.04 5.64 -1.73
CA ALA A 21 13.29 4.93 -2.02
C ALA A 21 13.12 3.90 -3.14
N ALA A 22 12.02 3.13 -3.12
CA ALA A 22 11.79 2.10 -4.14
C ALA A 22 11.46 2.68 -5.52
N ALA A 23 10.93 3.91 -5.62
CA ALA A 23 10.59 4.52 -6.91
C ALA A 23 11.81 4.84 -7.79
N GLU A 24 13.03 4.82 -7.23
CA GLU A 24 14.27 4.97 -8.00
C GLU A 24 14.62 3.70 -8.79
N ASP A 25 14.27 2.52 -8.24
CA ASP A 25 14.67 1.22 -8.77
C ASP A 25 13.50 0.37 -9.30
N VAL A 26 12.27 0.71 -8.92
CA VAL A 26 11.04 -0.01 -9.27
C VAL A 26 10.09 0.96 -9.97
N ASP A 27 9.51 0.53 -11.10
CA ASP A 27 8.47 1.28 -11.83
C ASP A 27 7.13 1.28 -11.07
N VAL A 28 7.12 1.92 -9.90
CA VAL A 28 5.95 2.09 -9.05
C VAL A 28 5.00 3.06 -9.75
N ARG A 29 3.87 2.55 -10.26
CA ARG A 29 2.89 3.36 -11.01
C ARG A 29 2.09 4.30 -10.12
N SER A 30 1.39 3.72 -9.14
CA SER A 30 0.64 4.49 -8.13
C SER A 30 0.66 3.76 -6.80
N TYR A 31 0.54 4.51 -5.72
CA TYR A 31 0.39 3.94 -4.39
C TYR A 31 -0.41 4.86 -3.49
N GLY A 32 -0.93 4.31 -2.40
CA GLY A 32 -1.58 5.11 -1.38
C GLY A 32 -1.82 4.37 -0.08
N ASN A 33 -2.21 5.16 0.92
CA ASN A 33 -2.60 4.69 2.24
C ASN A 33 -4.02 5.18 2.53
N ASN A 34 -5.00 4.31 2.30
CA ASN A 34 -6.41 4.63 2.51
C ASN A 34 -6.78 4.39 3.97
N LEU A 35 -7.26 5.45 4.63
CA LEU A 35 -7.70 5.42 6.02
C LEU A 35 -9.21 5.13 6.09
N ALA A 36 -9.60 4.15 6.89
CA ALA A 36 -10.99 4.05 7.33
C ALA A 36 -11.24 5.03 8.50
N MET A 37 -12.04 6.07 8.26
CA MET A 37 -12.27 7.14 9.24
C MET A 37 -13.27 6.76 10.35
N PHE A 38 -14.22 5.86 10.08
CA PHE A 38 -15.25 5.44 11.02
C PHE A 38 -15.51 3.93 10.95
N GLY A 39 -16.05 3.34 12.02
CA GLY A 39 -16.60 1.98 12.02
C GLY A 39 -15.66 0.88 12.54
N ASN A 40 -14.52 1.21 13.15
CA ASN A 40 -13.64 0.22 13.76
C ASN A 40 -12.99 0.72 15.06
N ASP A 41 -12.67 -0.18 15.99
CA ASP A 41 -12.04 0.12 17.29
C ASP A 41 -10.55 0.50 17.17
N ARG A 42 -9.98 0.32 15.98
CA ARG A 42 -8.59 0.63 15.61
C ARG A 42 -8.53 1.28 14.24
N PHE A 43 -7.50 2.08 14.00
CA PHE A 43 -7.26 2.61 12.65
C PHE A 43 -7.01 1.46 11.68
N THR A 44 -7.84 1.41 10.65
CA THR A 44 -7.71 0.43 9.57
C THR A 44 -7.17 1.14 8.34
N ASN A 45 -5.95 0.75 7.98
CA ASN A 45 -5.29 1.23 6.76
C ASN A 45 -5.35 0.14 5.69
N SER A 46 -5.66 0.56 4.46
CA SER A 46 -5.48 -0.23 3.24
C SER A 46 -4.39 0.43 2.41
N VAL A 47 -3.24 -0.22 2.31
CA VAL A 47 -2.17 0.19 1.39
C VAL A 47 -2.39 -0.46 0.04
N TYR A 48 -2.15 0.27 -1.03
CA TYR A 48 -2.29 -0.26 -2.39
C TYR A 48 -1.09 0.14 -3.25
N VAL A 49 -0.84 -0.69 -4.27
CA VAL A 49 0.03 -0.40 -5.40
C VAL A 49 -0.79 -0.66 -6.66
N GLY A 50 -0.78 0.28 -7.59
CA GLY A 50 -1.49 0.17 -8.86
C GLY A 50 -0.61 -0.39 -9.97
N ALA A 51 -1.24 -1.01 -10.95
CA ALA A 51 -0.63 -1.52 -12.18
C ALA A 51 -1.68 -1.57 -13.30
N GLU A 52 -1.22 -1.68 -14.54
CA GLU A 52 -2.07 -1.79 -15.75
C GLU A 52 -2.50 -3.23 -16.04
N SER A 53 -1.79 -4.22 -15.47
CA SER A 53 -2.10 -5.65 -15.62
C SER A 53 -1.70 -6.41 -14.37
N LEU A 54 -2.24 -7.63 -14.22
CA LEU A 54 -1.85 -8.53 -13.13
C LEU A 54 -0.36 -8.92 -13.21
N THR A 55 0.16 -9.17 -14.41
CA THR A 55 1.59 -9.48 -14.61
C THR A 55 2.49 -8.33 -14.16
N GLN A 56 2.12 -7.08 -14.48
CA GLN A 56 2.87 -5.91 -14.01
C GLN A 56 2.74 -5.73 -12.49
N LEU A 57 1.55 -5.97 -11.92
CA LEU A 57 1.35 -5.91 -10.47
C LEU A 57 2.27 -6.91 -9.74
N GLU A 58 2.33 -8.15 -10.23
CA GLU A 58 3.19 -9.20 -9.68
C GLU A 58 4.67 -8.79 -9.74
N ALA A 59 5.14 -8.31 -10.90
CA ALA A 59 6.52 -7.87 -11.06
C ALA A 59 6.89 -6.71 -10.11
N ILE A 60 6.00 -5.71 -9.97
CA ILE A 60 6.19 -4.60 -9.03
C ILE A 60 6.21 -5.09 -7.58
N GLN A 61 5.32 -6.02 -7.21
CA GLN A 61 5.29 -6.58 -5.86
C GLN A 61 6.58 -7.36 -5.53
N GLN A 62 7.04 -8.20 -6.45
CA GLN A 62 8.30 -8.94 -6.27
C GLN A 62 9.48 -8.00 -6.11
N ALA A 63 9.57 -6.97 -6.97
CA ALA A 63 10.64 -5.98 -6.90
C ALA A 63 10.59 -5.17 -5.59
N LEU A 64 9.41 -4.70 -5.16
CA LEU A 64 9.22 -4.00 -3.90
C LEU A 64 9.64 -4.84 -2.69
N PHE A 65 9.24 -6.12 -2.64
CA PHE A 65 9.58 -7.00 -1.51
C PHE A 65 11.06 -7.40 -1.48
N ALA A 66 11.73 -7.44 -2.63
CA ALA A 66 13.17 -7.68 -2.71
C ALA A 66 14.02 -6.43 -2.41
N HIS A 67 13.42 -5.23 -2.47
CA HIS A 67 14.13 -3.97 -2.30
C HIS A 67 14.62 -3.78 -0.84
N PRO A 68 15.86 -3.32 -0.60
CA PRO A 68 16.39 -3.11 0.76
C PRO A 68 15.54 -2.18 1.63
N ALA A 69 14.90 -1.17 1.03
CA ALA A 69 14.01 -0.26 1.76
C ALA A 69 12.78 -0.99 2.35
N TYR A 70 12.36 -2.11 1.77
CA TYR A 70 11.25 -2.90 2.32
C TYR A 70 11.64 -3.60 3.62
N ALA A 71 12.88 -4.08 3.72
CA ALA A 71 13.40 -4.63 4.98
C ALA A 71 13.49 -3.55 6.07
N ALA A 72 13.95 -2.35 5.72
CA ALA A 72 13.99 -1.21 6.64
C ALA A 72 12.58 -0.79 7.11
N PHE A 73 11.62 -0.68 6.19
CA PHE A 73 10.22 -0.41 6.50
C PHE A 73 9.59 -1.48 7.39
N SER A 74 9.85 -2.74 7.10
CA SER A 74 9.32 -3.87 7.88
C SER A 74 9.82 -3.81 9.32
N LYS A 75 11.09 -3.46 9.53
CA LYS A 75 11.67 -3.26 10.85
C LYS A 75 11.09 -2.03 11.56
N GLU A 76 10.99 -0.89 10.88
CA GLU A 76 10.46 0.37 11.45
C GLU A 76 9.00 0.23 11.89
N THR A 77 8.21 -0.59 11.18
CA THR A 77 6.77 -0.72 11.42
C THR A 77 6.35 -1.96 12.20
N ALA A 78 7.28 -2.83 12.60
CA ALA A 78 6.99 -4.12 13.21
C ALA A 78 6.05 -4.01 14.43
N ASP A 79 6.30 -3.03 15.30
CA ASP A 79 5.51 -2.82 16.53
C ASP A 79 4.36 -1.80 16.35
N MET A 80 4.25 -1.21 15.15
CA MET A 80 3.23 -0.19 14.86
C MET A 80 1.95 -0.78 14.29
N ARG A 81 2.04 -1.98 13.71
CA ARG A 81 0.98 -2.58 12.90
C ARG A 81 0.71 -4.03 13.27
N GLU A 82 -0.54 -4.41 13.15
CA GLU A 82 -0.96 -5.80 13.05
C GLU A 82 -1.43 -6.05 11.62
N SER A 83 -0.76 -6.99 10.94
CA SER A 83 -1.19 -7.42 9.61
C SER A 83 -2.36 -8.39 9.75
N VAL A 84 -3.57 -7.91 9.45
CA VAL A 84 -4.81 -8.69 9.65
C VAL A 84 -5.17 -9.53 8.42
N ASN A 85 -4.98 -8.97 7.22
CA ASN A 85 -5.27 -9.66 5.97
C ASN A 85 -4.54 -8.97 4.79
N THR A 86 -4.27 -9.74 3.73
CA THR A 86 -3.82 -9.23 2.44
C THR A 86 -4.84 -9.65 1.39
N THR A 87 -5.42 -8.69 0.66
CA THR A 87 -6.45 -8.95 -0.36
C THR A 87 -6.03 -8.28 -1.66
N GLN A 88 -6.10 -9.02 -2.78
CA GLN A 88 -6.02 -8.40 -4.11
C GLN A 88 -7.38 -7.79 -4.45
N VAL A 89 -7.38 -6.50 -4.82
CA VAL A 89 -8.60 -5.77 -5.20
C VAL A 89 -8.47 -5.36 -6.66
N LEU A 90 -9.34 -5.88 -7.52
CA LEU A 90 -9.48 -5.43 -8.90
C LEU A 90 -10.58 -4.37 -8.97
N PHE A 91 -10.21 -3.11 -9.21
CA PHE A 91 -11.19 -2.06 -9.45
C PHE A 91 -11.71 -2.16 -10.89
N VAL A 92 -12.91 -2.70 -11.06
CA VAL A 92 -13.63 -2.64 -12.34
C VAL A 92 -14.36 -1.31 -12.39
N LYS A 93 -13.86 -0.36 -13.18
CA LYS A 93 -14.60 0.86 -13.53
C LYS A 93 -15.36 0.60 -14.83
N SER A 94 -16.67 0.42 -14.76
CA SER A 94 -17.51 0.54 -15.96
C SER A 94 -17.72 2.02 -16.23
N TYR A 95 -17.15 2.52 -17.31
CA TYR A 95 -17.60 3.79 -17.89
C TYR A 95 -18.78 3.45 -18.79
N PRO A 96 -19.98 4.01 -18.59
CA PRO A 96 -21.00 3.93 -19.63
C PRO A 96 -20.42 4.56 -20.89
N MET A 97 -20.44 3.81 -22.00
CA MET A 97 -20.22 4.41 -23.31
C MET A 97 -21.35 5.43 -23.48
N HIS A 98 -21.02 6.73 -23.44
CA HIS A 98 -21.93 7.71 -24.00
C HIS A 98 -21.92 7.49 -25.50
N GLU A 99 -23.01 6.93 -26.03
CA GLU A 99 -23.30 6.99 -27.46
C GLU A 99 -23.35 8.48 -27.85
N GLN A 100 -22.42 8.89 -28.72
CA GLN A 100 -22.49 10.16 -29.45
C GLN A 100 -23.10 9.90 -30.82
#